data_AF-A0A3M2M9M0-F1
#
_entry.id   AF-A0A3M2M9M0-F1
#
_cell.length_a   1.000
_cell.length_b   1.000
_cell.length_c   1.000
_cell.angle_alpha   90.00
_cell.angle_beta   90.00
_cell.angle_gamma   90.00
#
_symmetry.space_group_name_H-M   'P 1'
#
loop_
_entity.id
_entity.type
_entity.pdbx_description
1 polymer ?
#
loop_
_entity_poly.entity_id
_entity_poly.type
_entity_poly.pdbx_seq_one_letter_code
_entity_poly.pdbx_strand_id
1 'polypeptide(L)'
;MLHATSSRPDPDQMARLAEDITDRLREHFPLEGEGVRQALALAEEAGEFLAAYRRWSGRARRAGTLDDVAAELADVLITTYVTARVLGIPLGHIPELLPDDDPDLPVIRLFRLAAWFLDSYVNNDGKGAEVYLTSIATAAQDAATTIGIDLCAAVDAKVQILYARGWRDPR
;
A
#
# COMPACT_ATOMS: atom_id res chain seq x y z
N MET A 1 -13.22 27.57 -5.26
CA MET A 1 -12.21 26.54 -4.97
C MET A 1 -12.64 25.31 -5.73
N LEU A 2 -11.96 24.97 -6.82
CA LEU A 2 -12.20 23.74 -7.56
C LEU A 2 -11.52 22.62 -6.76
N HIS A 3 -12.30 21.72 -6.18
CA HIS A 3 -11.77 20.45 -5.68
C HIS A 3 -11.12 19.76 -6.88
N ALA A 4 -9.79 19.64 -6.88
CA ALA A 4 -9.13 18.68 -7.75
C ALA A 4 -9.78 17.34 -7.43
N THR A 5 -10.45 16.74 -8.41
CA THR A 5 -10.96 15.38 -8.30
C THR A 5 -9.75 14.50 -8.03
N SER A 6 -9.57 14.08 -6.77
CA SER A 6 -8.66 13.00 -6.41
C SER A 6 -9.08 11.79 -7.25
N SER A 7 -8.36 11.55 -8.34
CA SER A 7 -8.57 10.33 -9.12
C SER A 7 -8.01 9.20 -8.29
N ARG A 8 -8.89 8.26 -7.93
CA ARG A 8 -8.47 7.01 -7.30
C ARG A 8 -7.78 6.13 -8.35
N PRO A 9 -6.71 5.41 -8.01
CA PRO A 9 -6.14 4.41 -8.92
C PRO A 9 -7.20 3.39 -9.33
N ASP A 10 -7.27 3.08 -10.63
CA ASP A 10 -8.18 2.07 -11.18
C ASP A 10 -7.83 0.68 -10.62
N PRO A 11 -8.74 0.00 -9.90
CA PRO A 11 -8.49 -1.32 -9.34
C PRO A 11 -8.05 -2.36 -10.38
N ASP A 12 -8.57 -2.30 -11.60
CA ASP A 12 -8.21 -3.26 -12.65
C ASP A 12 -6.80 -2.99 -13.18
N GLN A 13 -6.39 -1.71 -13.26
CA GLN A 13 -5.03 -1.33 -13.60
C GLN A 13 -4.05 -1.76 -12.51
N MET A 14 -4.42 -1.56 -11.24
CA MET A 14 -3.61 -1.99 -10.10
C MET A 14 -3.46 -3.51 -10.04
N ALA A 15 -4.51 -4.27 -10.34
CA ALA A 15 -4.46 -5.73 -10.43
C ALA A 15 -3.50 -6.22 -11.52
N ARG A 16 -3.55 -5.60 -12.71
CA ARG A 16 -2.61 -5.90 -13.81
C ARG A 16 -1.17 -5.55 -13.45
N LEU A 17 -0.95 -4.39 -12.81
CA LEU A 17 0.36 -3.98 -12.33
C LEU A 17 0.92 -4.98 -11.31
N ALA A 18 0.09 -5.43 -10.37
CA ALA A 18 0.50 -6.39 -9.35
C ALA A 18 0.82 -7.77 -9.93
N GLU A 19 0.11 -8.22 -10.96
CA GLU A 19 0.48 -9.42 -11.72
C GLU A 19 1.86 -9.28 -12.34
N ASP A 20 2.11 -8.19 -13.07
CA ASP A 20 3.38 -7.93 -13.74
C ASP A 20 4.57 -7.78 -12.76
N ILE A 21 4.34 -7.16 -11.59
CA ILE A 21 5.35 -7.07 -10.52
C ILE A 21 5.60 -8.46 -9.91
N THR A 22 4.54 -9.23 -9.64
CA THR A 22 4.64 -10.57 -9.05
C THR A 22 5.44 -11.50 -9.95
N ASP A 23 5.18 -11.48 -11.26
CA ASP A 23 5.89 -12.31 -12.22
C ASP A 23 7.38 -11.98 -12.23
N ARG A 24 7.74 -10.69 -12.22
CA ARG A 24 9.16 -10.29 -12.13
C ARG A 24 9.79 -10.64 -10.79
N LEU A 25 9.09 -10.49 -9.67
CA LEU A 25 9.61 -10.94 -8.37
C LEU A 25 9.94 -12.44 -8.38
N ARG A 26 9.13 -13.27 -9.05
CA ARG A 26 9.35 -14.72 -9.17
C ARG A 26 10.55 -15.09 -10.03
N GLU A 27 11.01 -14.21 -10.91
CA GLU A 27 12.27 -14.39 -11.65
C GLU A 27 13.50 -14.27 -10.73
N HIS A 28 13.37 -13.58 -9.59
CA HIS A 28 14.48 -13.21 -8.72
C HIS A 28 14.42 -13.81 -7.31
N PHE A 29 13.29 -14.40 -6.94
CA PHE A 29 13.04 -14.93 -5.59
C PHE A 29 12.38 -16.32 -5.64
N PRO A 30 12.70 -17.23 -4.70
CA PRO A 30 12.07 -18.54 -4.65
C PRO A 30 10.58 -18.43 -4.32
N LEU A 31 9.77 -19.34 -4.87
CA LEU A 31 8.33 -19.47 -4.57
C LEU A 31 8.08 -19.88 -3.11
N GLU A 32 9.01 -20.64 -2.51
CA GLU A 32 8.90 -21.02 -1.10
C GLU A 32 8.91 -19.76 -0.21
N GLY A 33 7.91 -19.66 0.67
CA GLY A 33 7.74 -18.51 1.57
C GLY A 33 7.30 -17.21 0.89
N GLU A 34 6.87 -17.23 -0.38
CA GLU A 34 6.40 -16.04 -1.10
C GLU A 34 5.31 -15.27 -0.34
N GLY A 35 4.30 -15.96 0.17
CA GLY A 35 3.21 -15.33 0.92
C GLY A 35 3.65 -14.64 2.21
N VAL A 36 4.55 -15.27 3.00
CA VAL A 36 5.11 -14.67 4.21
C VAL A 36 5.96 -13.45 3.87
N ARG A 37 6.75 -13.53 2.80
CA ARG A 37 7.55 -12.40 2.31
C ARG A 37 6.68 -11.21 1.94
N GLN A 38 5.57 -11.44 1.25
CA GLN A 38 4.63 -10.36 0.91
C GLN A 38 3.90 -9.81 2.14
N ALA A 39 3.54 -10.66 3.11
CA ALA A 39 2.95 -10.19 4.36
C ALA A 39 3.90 -9.29 5.16
N LEU A 40 5.19 -9.64 5.20
CA LEU A 40 6.22 -8.81 5.80
C LEU A 40 6.45 -7.51 5.01
N ALA A 41 6.52 -7.58 3.68
CA ALA A 41 6.66 -6.40 2.82
C ALA A 41 5.50 -5.41 3.07
N LEU A 42 4.25 -5.88 3.10
CA LEU A 42 3.11 -4.99 3.36
C LEU A 42 3.18 -4.32 4.74
N ALA A 43 3.61 -5.05 5.76
CA ALA A 43 3.79 -4.48 7.09
C ALA A 43 4.95 -3.47 7.14
N GLU A 44 6.03 -3.73 6.41
CA GLU A 44 7.17 -2.82 6.23
C GLU A 44 6.70 -1.51 5.58
N GLU A 45 6.03 -1.57 4.42
CA GLU A 45 5.53 -0.38 3.71
C GLU A 45 4.57 0.45 4.58
N ALA A 46 3.67 -0.21 5.33
CA ALA A 46 2.77 0.49 6.24
C ALA A 46 3.52 1.21 7.37
N GLY A 47 4.63 0.63 7.84
CA GLY A 47 5.54 1.25 8.80
C GLY A 47 6.32 2.44 8.21
N GLU A 48 6.80 2.32 6.98
CA GLU A 48 7.49 3.40 6.26
C GLU A 48 6.55 4.59 6.02
N PHE A 49 5.32 4.32 5.59
CA PHE A 49 4.26 5.33 5.46
C PHE A 49 3.98 6.05 6.79
N LEU A 50 3.80 5.32 7.89
CA LEU A 50 3.61 5.93 9.20
C LEU A 50 4.82 6.80 9.59
N ALA A 51 6.04 6.36 9.30
CA ALA A 51 7.24 7.13 9.57
C ALA A 51 7.30 8.41 8.71
N ALA A 52 6.99 8.35 7.42
CA ALA A 52 6.90 9.51 6.53
C ALA A 52 5.84 10.50 7.02
N TYR A 53 4.64 10.01 7.36
CA TYR A 53 3.56 10.83 7.90
C TYR A 53 3.98 11.55 9.19
N ARG A 54 4.62 10.83 10.12
CA ARG A 54 5.14 11.43 11.37
C ARG A 54 6.18 12.51 11.12
N ARG A 55 7.05 12.35 10.11
CA ARG A 55 8.07 13.33 9.73
C ARG A 55 7.45 14.59 9.12
N TRP A 56 6.54 14.42 8.16
CA TRP A 56 5.84 15.53 7.51
C TRP A 56 4.94 16.31 8.46
N SER A 57 4.20 15.62 9.32
CA SER A 57 3.25 16.23 10.26
C SER A 57 3.88 16.85 11.51
N GLY A 58 5.22 16.95 11.57
CA GLY A 58 5.94 17.58 12.68
C GLY A 58 6.04 16.75 13.96
N ARG A 59 5.72 15.45 13.92
CA ARG A 59 5.69 14.53 15.08
C ARG A 59 6.97 13.68 15.23
N ALA A 60 8.00 13.96 14.43
CA ALA A 60 9.30 13.28 14.48
C ALA A 60 10.45 14.28 14.57
N ARG A 61 11.62 13.80 15.04
CA ARG A 61 12.83 14.63 15.15
C ARG A 61 13.32 15.16 13.80
N ARG A 62 13.19 14.36 12.73
CA ARG A 62 13.57 14.75 11.36
C ARG A 62 12.30 15.20 10.64
N ALA A 63 12.38 16.33 9.95
CA ALA A 63 11.31 16.78 9.05
C ALA A 63 11.25 15.87 7.80
N GLY A 64 10.09 15.83 7.16
CA GLY A 64 9.84 15.14 5.90
C GLY A 64 8.91 15.97 5.02
N THR A 65 8.73 15.54 3.78
CA THR A 65 7.91 16.24 2.78
C THR A 65 6.57 15.53 2.57
N LEU A 66 5.61 16.22 1.97
CA LEU A 66 4.36 15.58 1.54
C LEU A 66 4.62 14.55 0.44
N ASP A 67 5.62 14.80 -0.41
CA ASP A 67 6.04 13.87 -1.47
C ASP A 67 6.55 12.56 -0.89
N ASP A 68 7.28 12.59 0.24
CA ASP A 68 7.67 11.37 0.96
C ASP A 68 6.44 10.59 1.44
N VAL A 69 5.42 11.28 1.97
CA VAL A 69 4.18 10.63 2.41
C VAL A 69 3.43 10.00 1.23
N ALA A 70 3.34 10.72 0.10
CA ALA A 70 2.70 10.24 -1.12
C ALA A 70 3.43 9.02 -1.68
N ALA A 71 4.76 9.06 -1.69
CA ALA A 71 5.62 7.95 -2.11
C ALA A 71 5.35 6.69 -1.27
N GLU A 72 5.42 6.76 0.05
CA GLU A 72 5.23 5.56 0.87
C GLU A 72 3.76 5.08 0.86
N LEU A 73 2.78 5.98 0.71
CA LEU A 73 1.39 5.59 0.58
C LEU A 73 1.13 4.82 -0.73
N ALA A 74 1.81 5.21 -1.82
CA ALA A 74 1.76 4.48 -3.08
C ALA A 74 2.38 3.09 -2.94
N ASP A 75 3.50 2.96 -2.23
CA ASP A 75 4.12 1.65 -1.97
C ASP A 75 3.21 0.72 -1.15
N VAL A 76 2.53 1.23 -0.11
CA VAL A 76 1.51 0.46 0.61
C VAL A 76 0.43 -0.05 -0.34
N LEU A 77 -0.11 0.80 -1.20
CA LEU A 77 -1.16 0.41 -2.13
C LEU A 77 -0.66 -0.65 -3.11
N ILE A 78 0.48 -0.43 -3.76
CA ILE A 78 1.09 -1.38 -4.70
C ILE A 78 1.33 -2.73 -4.02
N THR A 79 1.97 -2.73 -2.84
CA THR A 79 2.29 -3.94 -2.09
C THR A 79 1.04 -4.65 -1.59
N THR A 80 -0.06 -3.94 -1.32
CA THR A 80 -1.35 -4.56 -1.01
C THR A 80 -1.88 -5.38 -2.19
N TYR A 81 -1.84 -4.83 -3.42
CA TYR A 81 -2.28 -5.56 -4.62
C TYR A 81 -1.33 -6.72 -4.97
N VAL A 82 -0.02 -6.55 -4.81
CA VAL A 82 0.96 -7.64 -5.00
C VAL A 82 0.73 -8.76 -3.99
N THR A 83 0.49 -8.41 -2.72
CA THR A 83 0.15 -9.39 -1.68
C THR A 83 -1.14 -10.13 -2.02
N ALA A 84 -2.18 -9.41 -2.45
CA ALA A 84 -3.44 -10.03 -2.87
C ALA A 84 -3.24 -11.00 -4.05
N ARG A 85 -2.43 -10.61 -5.06
CA ARG A 85 -2.07 -11.46 -6.20
C ARG A 85 -1.35 -12.74 -5.80
N VAL A 86 -0.38 -12.64 -4.89
CA VAL A 86 0.38 -13.79 -4.37
C VAL A 86 -0.51 -14.74 -3.58
N LEU A 87 -1.44 -14.22 -2.79
CA LEU A 87 -2.37 -15.03 -2.00
C LEU A 87 -3.57 -15.55 -2.80
N GLY A 88 -3.72 -15.17 -4.06
CA GLY A 88 -4.87 -15.55 -4.89
C GLY A 88 -6.18 -14.92 -4.41
N ILE A 89 -6.10 -13.76 -3.74
CA ILE A 89 -7.23 -13.04 -3.16
C ILE A 89 -7.63 -11.92 -4.14
N PRO A 90 -8.86 -11.91 -4.66
CA PRO A 90 -9.36 -10.76 -5.40
C PRO A 90 -9.58 -9.59 -4.44
N LEU A 91 -9.15 -8.39 -4.82
CA LEU A 91 -9.57 -7.18 -4.12
C LEU A 91 -10.91 -6.73 -4.71
N GLY A 92 -11.97 -6.79 -3.88
CA GLY A 92 -13.31 -6.42 -4.29
C GLY A 92 -13.51 -4.91 -4.42
N HIS A 93 -14.69 -4.52 -4.91
CA HIS A 93 -15.11 -3.12 -4.92
C HIS A 93 -15.32 -2.63 -3.48
N ILE A 94 -14.67 -1.52 -3.17
CA ILE A 94 -14.64 -0.92 -1.84
C ILE A 94 -15.73 0.15 -1.75
N PRO A 95 -16.61 0.12 -0.74
CA PRO A 95 -17.52 1.24 -0.49
C PRO A 95 -16.74 2.52 -0.22
N GLU A 96 -17.11 3.60 -0.88
CA GLU A 96 -16.64 4.94 -0.54
C GLU A 96 -17.08 5.28 0.88
N LEU A 97 -16.11 5.42 1.78
CA LEU A 97 -16.35 6.02 3.09
C LEU A 97 -16.20 7.54 2.95
N LEU A 98 -17.05 8.28 3.67
CA LEU A 98 -16.93 9.73 3.71
C LEU A 98 -15.56 10.10 4.32
N PRO A 99 -14.85 11.10 3.77
CA PRO A 99 -13.60 11.57 4.34
C PRO A 99 -13.81 11.96 5.81
N ASP A 100 -12.81 11.64 6.63
CA ASP A 100 -12.80 11.98 8.05
C ASP A 100 -12.22 13.40 8.21
N ASP A 101 -12.73 14.19 9.16
CA ASP A 101 -12.17 15.53 9.43
C ASP A 101 -10.81 15.45 10.13
N ASP A 102 -10.46 14.28 10.70
CA ASP A 102 -9.19 14.01 11.36
C ASP A 102 -8.22 13.25 10.42
N PRO A 103 -7.13 13.90 9.94
CA PRO A 103 -6.15 13.24 9.07
C PRO A 103 -5.33 12.15 9.77
N ASP A 104 -5.31 12.08 11.10
CA ASP A 104 -4.62 11.00 11.83
C ASP A 104 -5.41 9.68 11.72
N LEU A 105 -6.75 9.72 11.60
CA LEU A 105 -7.60 8.52 11.68
C LEU A 105 -7.39 7.52 10.54
N PRO A 106 -7.37 7.93 9.25
CA PRO A 106 -7.05 7.02 8.15
C PRO A 106 -5.64 6.43 8.23
N VAL A 107 -4.66 7.22 8.67
CA VAL A 107 -3.25 6.77 8.81
C VAL A 107 -3.12 5.70 9.89
N ILE A 108 -3.69 5.95 11.07
CA ILE A 108 -3.67 5.00 12.19
C ILE A 108 -4.45 3.73 11.82
N ARG A 109 -5.59 3.88 11.12
CA ARG A 109 -6.38 2.75 10.65
C ARG A 109 -5.60 1.86 9.69
N LEU A 110 -4.94 2.45 8.68
CA LEU A 110 -4.10 1.72 7.73
C LEU A 110 -3.01 0.92 8.43
N PHE A 111 -2.26 1.56 9.35
CA PHE A 111 -1.20 0.88 10.08
C PHE A 111 -1.72 -0.28 10.95
N ARG A 112 -2.86 -0.10 11.64
CA ARG A 112 -3.50 -1.16 12.43
C ARG A 112 -3.96 -2.33 11.56
N LEU A 113 -4.56 -2.03 10.40
CA LEU A 113 -5.02 -3.06 9.47
C LEU A 113 -3.86 -3.90 8.93
N ALA A 114 -2.73 -3.26 8.57
CA ALA A 114 -1.53 -3.98 8.14
C ALA A 114 -0.96 -4.88 9.26
N ALA A 115 -0.95 -4.40 10.51
CA ALA A 115 -0.52 -5.20 11.66
C ALA A 115 -1.45 -6.40 11.92
N TRP A 116 -2.77 -6.21 11.86
CA TRP A 116 -3.74 -7.30 12.02
C TRP A 116 -3.71 -8.29 10.86
N PHE A 117 -3.46 -7.82 9.65
CA PHE A 117 -3.22 -8.69 8.51
C PHE A 117 -2.00 -9.58 8.75
N LEU A 118 -0.86 -9.00 9.14
CA LEU A 118 0.36 -9.75 9.42
C LEU A 118 0.15 -10.78 10.53
N ASP A 119 -0.48 -10.39 11.65
CA ASP A 119 -0.80 -11.31 12.74
C ASP A 119 -1.76 -12.42 12.29
N SER A 120 -2.80 -12.09 11.52
CA SER A 120 -3.70 -13.09 10.96
C SER A 120 -2.96 -14.08 10.05
N TYR A 121 -2.09 -13.57 9.17
CA TYR A 121 -1.37 -14.39 8.22
C TYR A 121 -0.34 -15.32 8.89
N VAL A 122 0.40 -14.80 9.87
CA VAL A 122 1.47 -15.54 10.55
C VAL A 122 0.93 -16.47 11.63
N ASN A 123 -0.08 -16.05 12.40
CA ASN A 123 -0.52 -16.76 13.60
C ASN A 123 -1.90 -17.41 13.46
N ASN A 124 -2.67 -17.10 12.41
CA ASN A 124 -4.06 -17.57 12.25
C ASN A 124 -4.35 -18.13 10.84
N ASP A 125 -3.35 -18.71 10.18
CA ASP A 125 -3.45 -19.33 8.85
C ASP A 125 -4.11 -18.42 7.79
N GLY A 126 -3.93 -17.10 7.90
CA GLY A 126 -4.49 -16.12 6.95
C GLY A 126 -6.00 -15.92 7.07
N LYS A 127 -6.63 -16.31 8.19
CA LYS A 127 -8.08 -16.16 8.38
C LYS A 127 -8.53 -14.70 8.24
N GLY A 128 -9.36 -14.44 7.24
CA GLY A 128 -9.89 -13.09 6.97
C GLY A 128 -8.93 -12.17 6.21
N ALA A 129 -7.85 -12.71 5.61
CA ALA A 129 -6.91 -11.95 4.79
C ALA A 129 -7.59 -11.06 3.73
N GLU A 130 -8.64 -11.56 3.07
CA GLU A 130 -9.42 -10.80 2.09
C GLU A 130 -10.02 -9.51 2.66
N VAL A 131 -10.59 -9.58 3.86
CA VAL A 131 -11.19 -8.43 4.54
C VAL A 131 -10.10 -7.41 4.87
N TYR A 132 -8.95 -7.87 5.38
CA TYR A 132 -7.86 -6.97 5.73
C TYR A 132 -7.26 -6.29 4.51
N LEU A 133 -6.91 -7.03 3.45
CA LEU A 133 -6.29 -6.46 2.26
C LEU A 133 -7.22 -5.47 1.56
N THR A 134 -8.50 -5.81 1.45
CA THR A 134 -9.52 -4.87 0.93
C THR A 134 -9.58 -3.61 1.79
N SER A 135 -9.61 -3.76 3.13
CA SER A 135 -9.65 -2.64 4.06
C SER A 135 -8.39 -1.77 4.02
N ILE A 136 -7.21 -2.36 3.77
CA ILE A 136 -5.95 -1.62 3.64
C ILE A 136 -5.98 -0.77 2.37
N ALA A 137 -6.42 -1.34 1.24
CA ALA A 137 -6.58 -0.59 0.00
C ALA A 137 -7.60 0.56 0.15
N THR A 138 -8.69 0.35 0.90
CA THR A 138 -9.63 1.43 1.27
C THR A 138 -8.94 2.51 2.08
N ALA A 139 -8.28 2.12 3.17
CA ALA A 139 -7.67 3.06 4.10
C ALA A 139 -6.55 3.88 3.42
N ALA A 140 -5.86 3.31 2.42
CA ALA A 140 -4.89 4.06 1.61
C ALA A 140 -5.55 5.15 0.77
N GLN A 141 -6.70 4.86 0.13
CA GLN A 141 -7.48 5.86 -0.62
C GLN A 141 -8.06 6.94 0.30
N ASP A 142 -8.57 6.54 1.47
CA ASP A 142 -9.11 7.47 2.47
C ASP A 142 -8.00 8.39 3.01
N ALA A 143 -6.81 7.83 3.30
CA ALA A 143 -5.65 8.60 3.73
C ALA A 143 -5.21 9.60 2.66
N ALA A 144 -5.14 9.18 1.40
CA ALA A 144 -4.80 10.08 0.29
C ALA A 144 -5.81 11.23 0.17
N THR A 145 -7.11 10.92 0.23
CA THR A 145 -8.18 11.92 0.15
C THR A 145 -8.12 12.91 1.31
N THR A 146 -7.90 12.41 2.54
CA THR A 146 -7.89 13.23 3.75
C THR A 146 -6.65 14.12 3.84
N ILE A 147 -5.49 13.61 3.39
CA ILE A 147 -4.22 14.36 3.40
C ILE A 147 -4.10 15.30 2.18
N GLY A 148 -4.86 15.04 1.10
CA GLY A 148 -4.78 15.80 -0.15
C GLY A 148 -3.67 15.34 -1.09
N ILE A 149 -3.43 14.02 -1.14
CA ILE A 149 -2.44 13.38 -2.02
C ILE A 149 -3.12 12.94 -3.32
N ASP A 150 -2.50 13.27 -4.46
CA ASP A 150 -2.81 12.64 -5.75
C ASP A 150 -2.19 11.24 -5.79
N LEU A 151 -2.97 10.24 -5.37
CA LEU A 151 -2.47 8.87 -5.25
C LEU A 151 -2.20 8.22 -6.61
N CYS A 152 -2.92 8.62 -7.67
CA CYS A 152 -2.61 8.17 -9.04
C CYS A 152 -1.21 8.64 -9.45
N ALA A 153 -0.93 9.93 -9.31
CA ALA A 153 0.37 10.48 -9.67
C ALA A 153 1.52 9.86 -8.84
N ALA A 154 1.26 9.58 -7.55
CA ALA A 154 2.24 8.93 -6.68
C ALA A 154 2.53 7.48 -7.10
N VAL A 155 1.50 6.70 -7.45
CA VAL A 155 1.65 5.35 -8.00
C VAL A 155 2.42 5.38 -9.31
N ASP A 156 2.07 6.27 -10.25
CA ASP A 156 2.77 6.39 -11.52
C ASP A 156 4.25 6.70 -11.33
N ALA A 157 4.58 7.64 -10.44
CA ALA A 157 5.97 7.99 -10.12
C ALA A 157 6.75 6.80 -9.55
N LYS A 158 6.15 6.02 -8.63
CA LYS A 158 6.78 4.82 -8.07
C LYS A 158 7.00 3.74 -9.12
N VAL A 159 6.00 3.50 -9.97
CA VAL A 159 6.10 2.54 -11.08
C VAL A 159 7.26 2.89 -12.01
N GLN A 160 7.41 4.16 -12.40
CA GLN A 160 8.53 4.60 -13.22
C GLN A 160 9.89 4.32 -12.56
N ILE A 161 10.01 4.57 -11.26
CA ILE A 161 11.25 4.31 -10.52
C ILE A 161 11.54 2.80 -10.44
N LEU A 162 10.52 1.99 -10.15
CA LEU A 162 10.62 0.53 -10.06
C LEU A 162 11.19 -0.06 -11.36
N TYR A 163 10.64 0.37 -12.50
CA TYR A 163 11.08 -0.11 -13.81
C TYR A 163 12.42 0.47 -14.28
N ALA A 164 12.79 1.68 -13.85
CA ALA A 164 14.07 2.28 -14.21
C ALA A 164 15.25 1.70 -13.43
N ARG A 165 15.04 1.29 -12.16
CA ARG A 165 16.12 0.75 -11.31
C ARG A 165 16.52 -0.68 -11.66
N GLY A 166 15.66 -1.41 -12.38
CA GLY A 166 15.86 -2.82 -12.68
C GLY A 166 15.65 -3.71 -11.45
N TRP A 167 15.75 -5.01 -11.67
CA TRP A 167 15.49 -6.02 -10.65
C TRP A 167 16.79 -6.57 -10.09
N ARG A 168 16.71 -7.09 -8.87
CA ARG A 168 17.86 -7.68 -8.19
C ARG A 168 18.32 -8.94 -8.93
N ASP A 169 19.61 -9.08 -9.21
CA ASP A 169 20.14 -10.34 -9.74
C ASP A 169 19.81 -11.53 -8.81
N PRO A 170 19.40 -12.69 -9.36
CA PRO A 170 19.15 -13.89 -8.57
C PRO A 170 20.40 -14.26 -7.76
N ARG A 171 20.21 -14.58 -6.47
CA ARG A 171 21.28 -15.04 -5.57
C ARG A 171 21.47 -16.55 -5.66
#